data_AF-F8F8K1-F1
#
_entry.id   AF-F8F8K1-F1
#
_cell.length_a   1.000
_cell.length_b   1.000
_cell.length_c   1.000
_cell.angle_alpha   90.00
_cell.angle_beta   90.00
_cell.angle_gamma   90.00
#
_symmetry.space_group_name_H-M   'P 1'
#
loop_
_entity.id
_entity.type
_entity.pdbx_description
1 polymer ?
#
loop_
_entity_poly.entity_id
_entity_poly.type
_entity_poly.pdbx_seq_one_letter_code
_entity_poly.pdbx_strand_id
1 'polypeptide(L)'
;MTKPPSLTRIRRILAATVILAILGLNAAKLLQGKPLTESDLISIPIALITFFNVFTWNSSEEERDEMGVSIATESASLSYYAMLVVLLLLFLIGEWRERGSGSIDHELLFAALCVGMVLQPCIEWWMARKYR
;
A
#
# COMPACT_ATOMS: atom_id res chain seq x y z
N MET A 1 -8.61 0.38 38.84
CA MET A 1 -9.36 -0.07 37.64
C MET A 1 -8.71 0.55 36.41
N THR A 2 -7.94 -0.24 35.66
CA THR A 2 -7.31 0.20 34.40
C THR A 2 -8.39 0.27 33.32
N LYS A 3 -8.67 1.47 32.80
CA LYS A 3 -9.57 1.67 31.66
C LYS A 3 -9.11 0.76 30.50
N PRO A 4 -9.99 -0.07 29.90
CA PRO A 4 -9.57 -0.96 28.82
C PRO A 4 -8.95 -0.13 27.70
N PRO A 5 -7.86 -0.59 27.06
CA PRO A 5 -7.34 0.09 25.89
C PRO A 5 -8.46 0.22 24.86
N SER A 6 -8.65 1.42 24.28
CA SER A 6 -9.66 1.61 23.26
C SER A 6 -9.44 0.59 22.14
N LEU A 7 -10.51 -0.03 21.65
CA LEU A 7 -10.48 -1.08 20.60
C LEU A 7 -9.56 -0.69 19.43
N THR A 8 -9.53 0.60 19.11
CA THR A 8 -8.68 1.24 18.09
C THR A 8 -7.17 1.10 18.36
N ARG A 9 -6.74 1.20 19.62
CA ARG A 9 -5.33 1.00 20.02
C ARG A 9 -4.92 -0.46 19.89
N ILE A 10 -5.77 -1.40 20.30
CA ILE A 10 -5.50 -2.84 20.12
C ILE A 10 -5.36 -3.16 18.63
N ARG A 11 -6.28 -2.68 17.78
CA ARG A 11 -6.23 -2.88 16.32
C ARG A 11 -4.92 -2.34 15.72
N ARG A 12 -4.50 -1.13 16.10
CA ARG A 12 -3.26 -0.52 15.62
C ARG A 12 -2.02 -1.30 16.05
N ILE A 13 -1.94 -1.71 17.31
CA ILE A 13 -0.81 -2.50 17.83
C ILE A 13 -0.74 -3.85 17.12
N LEU A 14 -1.89 -4.53 16.97
CA LEU A 14 -1.96 -5.80 16.28
C LEU A 14 -1.51 -5.68 14.82
N ALA A 15 -2.06 -4.71 14.08
CA ALA A 15 -1.68 -4.47 12.69
C ALA A 15 -0.18 -4.13 12.56
N ALA A 16 0.35 -3.24 13.41
CA ALA A 16 1.77 -2.89 13.41
C ALA A 16 2.67 -4.10 13.69
N THR A 17 2.25 -4.99 14.60
CA THR A 17 2.99 -6.23 14.90
C THR A 17 3.02 -7.17 13.70
N VAL A 18 1.87 -7.34 13.01
CA VAL A 18 1.77 -8.17 11.81
C VAL A 18 2.63 -7.60 10.67
N ILE A 19 2.55 -6.28 10.44
CA ILE A 19 3.36 -5.60 9.42
C ILE A 19 4.85 -5.76 9.70
N LEU A 20 5.26 -5.56 10.96
CA LEU A 20 6.65 -5.75 11.38
C LEU A 20 7.12 -7.19 11.20
N ALA A 21 6.27 -8.17 11.49
CA ALA A 21 6.58 -9.59 11.27
C ALA A 21 6.77 -9.89 9.78
N ILE A 22 5.88 -9.41 8.90
CA ILE A 22 5.99 -9.60 7.45
C ILE A 22 7.30 -9.00 6.92
N LEU A 23 7.57 -7.73 7.25
CA LEU A 23 8.80 -7.05 6.81
C LEU A 23 10.06 -7.70 7.38
N GLY A 24 10.03 -8.09 8.67
CA GLY A 24 11.15 -8.73 9.35
C GLY A 24 11.48 -10.11 8.79
N LEU A 25 10.47 -10.93 8.47
CA LEU A 25 10.68 -12.25 7.87
C LEU A 25 11.26 -12.14 6.46
N ASN A 26 10.76 -11.20 5.64
CA ASN A 26 11.30 -10.96 4.31
C ASN A 26 12.74 -10.43 4.36
N ALA A 27 13.05 -9.50 5.27
CA ALA A 27 14.41 -9.01 5.50
C ALA A 27 15.36 -10.12 5.97
N ALA A 28 14.90 -10.99 6.88
CA ALA A 28 15.70 -12.11 7.36
C ALA A 28 16.03 -13.13 6.25
N LYS A 29 15.08 -13.41 5.34
CA LYS A 29 15.33 -14.24 4.15
C LYS A 29 16.41 -13.62 3.27
N LEU A 30 16.34 -12.30 3.03
CA LEU A 30 17.32 -11.58 2.22
C LEU A 30 18.72 -11.63 2.84
N LEU A 31 18.84 -11.43 4.17
CA LEU A 31 20.11 -11.52 4.89
C LEU A 31 20.70 -12.94 4.89
N GLN A 32 19.86 -13.97 4.81
CA GLN A 32 20.28 -15.37 4.69
C GLN A 32 20.63 -15.77 3.25
N GLY A 33 20.53 -14.84 2.29
CA GLY A 33 20.74 -15.14 0.87
C GLY A 33 19.69 -16.09 0.27
N LYS A 34 18.54 -16.26 0.94
CA LYS A 34 17.44 -17.07 0.42
C LYS A 34 16.68 -16.29 -0.65
N PRO A 35 16.28 -16.91 -1.77
CA PRO A 35 15.46 -16.24 -2.76
C PRO A 35 14.11 -15.87 -2.16
N LEU A 36 13.59 -14.70 -2.53
CA LEU A 36 12.23 -14.28 -2.21
C LEU A 36 11.25 -15.05 -3.08
N THR A 37 10.21 -15.60 -2.49
CA THR A 37 9.13 -16.26 -3.23
C THR A 37 8.09 -15.23 -3.68
N GLU A 38 7.23 -15.60 -4.65
CA GLU A 38 6.13 -14.72 -5.10
C GLU A 38 5.21 -14.28 -3.96
N SER A 39 4.96 -15.17 -2.98
CA SER A 39 4.20 -14.85 -1.78
C SER A 39 4.86 -13.76 -0.92
N ASP A 40 6.19 -13.77 -0.85
CA ASP A 40 6.96 -12.76 -0.11
C ASP A 40 6.80 -11.39 -0.79
N LEU A 41 6.84 -11.36 -2.13
CA LEU A 41 6.65 -10.15 -2.91
C LEU A 41 5.24 -9.57 -2.78
N ILE A 42 4.20 -10.42 -2.82
CA ILE A 42 2.79 -10.01 -2.65
C ILE A 42 2.49 -9.57 -1.21
N SER A 43 3.18 -10.12 -0.22
CA SER A 43 2.97 -9.76 1.19
C SER A 43 3.31 -8.30 1.50
N ILE A 44 4.24 -7.69 0.76
CA ILE A 44 4.70 -6.31 0.95
C ILE A 44 3.60 -5.27 0.65
N PRO A 45 2.98 -5.24 -0.55
CA PRO A 45 1.90 -4.31 -0.83
C PRO A 45 0.70 -4.54 0.09
N ILE A 46 0.38 -5.79 0.46
CA ILE A 46 -0.68 -6.08 1.44
C ILE A 46 -0.36 -5.45 2.81
N ALA A 47 0.88 -5.57 3.27
CA ALA A 47 1.31 -4.95 4.52
C ALA A 47 1.20 -3.42 4.47
N LEU A 48 1.57 -2.81 3.34
CA LEU A 48 1.45 -1.35 3.13
C LEU A 48 -0.01 -0.88 3.08
N ILE A 49 -0.89 -1.59 2.37
CA ILE A 49 -2.33 -1.28 2.35
C ILE A 49 -2.91 -1.35 3.76
N THR A 50 -2.55 -2.40 4.51
CA THR A 50 -2.98 -2.58 5.90
C THR A 50 -2.46 -1.45 6.78
N PHE A 51 -1.19 -1.05 6.59
CA PHE A 51 -0.59 0.07 7.31
C PHE A 51 -1.40 1.36 7.06
N PHE A 52 -1.51 1.78 5.80
CA PHE A 52 -2.18 3.04 5.50
C PHE A 52 -3.64 3.04 6.00
N ASN A 53 -4.42 2.00 5.72
CA ASN A 53 -5.82 1.92 6.17
C ASN A 53 -5.99 2.01 7.70
N VAL A 54 -5.19 1.25 8.46
CA VAL A 54 -5.31 1.20 9.94
C VAL A 54 -4.89 2.52 10.59
N PHE A 55 -3.94 3.24 9.97
CA PHE A 55 -3.44 4.51 10.47
C PHE A 55 -4.26 5.72 9.99
N THR A 56 -4.94 5.63 8.84
CA THR A 56 -5.88 6.65 8.35
C THR A 56 -7.14 6.70 9.21
N TRP A 57 -7.90 5.61 9.24
CA TRP A 57 -9.22 5.57 9.88
C TRP A 57 -9.11 5.11 11.33
N ASN A 58 -9.76 5.82 12.27
CA ASN A 58 -9.81 5.38 13.66
C ASN A 58 -10.98 4.42 13.93
N SER A 59 -12.12 4.64 13.27
CA SER A 59 -13.30 3.76 13.31
C SER A 59 -13.95 3.70 11.93
N SER A 60 -14.77 2.67 11.70
CA SER A 60 -15.60 2.57 10.50
C SER A 60 -16.69 3.64 10.43
N GLU A 61 -17.01 4.28 11.56
CA GLU A 61 -17.94 5.41 11.60
C GLU A 61 -17.28 6.67 11.02
N GLU A 62 -16.02 6.95 11.37
CA GLU A 62 -15.26 8.07 10.82
C GLU A 62 -15.04 7.93 9.31
N GLU A 63 -14.81 6.71 8.84
CA GLU A 63 -14.67 6.39 7.40
C GLU A 63 -15.98 6.64 6.62
N ARG A 64 -17.14 6.48 7.27
CA ARG A 64 -18.47 6.61 6.65
C ARG A 64 -19.11 7.98 6.86
N ASP A 65 -18.48 8.84 7.64
CA ASP A 65 -18.94 10.21 7.84
C ASP A 65 -18.81 11.02 6.54
N GLU A 66 -19.51 12.15 6.43
CA GLU A 66 -19.50 13.00 5.23
C GLU A 66 -18.06 13.42 4.84
N MET A 67 -17.23 13.72 5.85
CA MET A 67 -15.81 14.02 5.65
C MET A 67 -15.02 12.78 5.21
N GLY A 68 -15.34 11.61 5.74
CA GLY A 68 -14.70 10.35 5.35
C GLY A 68 -14.94 10.02 3.87
N VAL A 69 -16.19 10.15 3.45
CA VAL A 69 -16.62 9.93 2.07
C VAL A 69 -15.99 10.94 1.10
N SER A 70 -15.89 12.22 1.48
CA SER A 70 -15.24 13.22 0.63
C SER A 70 -13.75 12.93 0.45
N ILE A 71 -13.04 12.58 1.53
CA ILE A 71 -11.63 12.17 1.47
C ILE A 71 -11.45 10.95 0.57
N ALA A 72 -12.28 9.92 0.73
CA ALA A 72 -12.21 8.71 -0.10
C ALA A 72 -12.43 9.03 -1.59
N THR A 73 -13.36 9.92 -1.91
CA THR A 73 -13.69 10.29 -3.29
C THR A 73 -12.59 11.14 -3.92
N GLU A 74 -12.09 12.16 -3.21
CA GLU A 74 -10.99 13.00 -3.67
C GLU A 74 -9.70 12.19 -3.85
N SER A 75 -9.37 11.34 -2.88
CA SER A 75 -8.19 10.48 -2.95
C SER A 75 -8.28 9.45 -4.07
N ALA A 76 -9.46 8.86 -4.32
CA ALA A 76 -9.68 7.97 -5.46
C ALA A 76 -9.38 8.68 -6.78
N SER A 77 -9.92 9.89 -6.98
CA SER A 77 -9.68 10.68 -8.18
C SER A 77 -8.18 11.02 -8.38
N LEU A 78 -7.50 11.44 -7.31
CA LEU A 78 -6.08 11.77 -7.37
C LEU A 78 -5.22 10.52 -7.61
N SER A 79 -5.56 9.40 -6.97
CA SER A 79 -4.87 8.11 -7.15
C SER A 79 -5.02 7.59 -8.57
N TYR A 80 -6.17 7.80 -9.21
CA TYR A 80 -6.37 7.45 -10.61
C TYR A 80 -5.41 8.22 -11.52
N TYR A 81 -5.34 9.54 -11.40
CA TYR A 81 -4.42 10.34 -12.21
C TYR A 81 -2.95 10.01 -11.92
N ALA A 82 -2.60 9.81 -10.66
CA ALA A 82 -1.26 9.39 -10.28
C ALA A 82 -0.91 8.00 -10.88
N MET A 83 -1.86 7.07 -10.90
CA MET A 83 -1.68 5.75 -11.50
C MET A 83 -1.48 5.84 -13.02
N LEU A 84 -2.19 6.73 -13.71
CA LEU A 84 -1.97 6.98 -15.14
C LEU A 84 -0.54 7.46 -15.41
N VAL A 85 -0.02 8.37 -14.58
CA VAL A 85 1.37 8.83 -14.69
C VAL A 85 2.36 7.69 -14.44
N VAL A 86 2.14 6.86 -13.42
CA VAL A 86 2.96 5.69 -13.13
C VAL A 86 2.95 4.70 -14.31
N LEU A 87 1.78 4.41 -14.87
CA LEU A 87 1.63 3.51 -16.02
C LEU A 87 2.37 4.07 -17.25
N LEU A 88 2.28 5.38 -17.50
CA LEU A 88 3.02 6.02 -18.58
C LEU A 88 4.54 5.87 -18.38
N LEU A 89 5.03 6.08 -17.16
CA LEU A 89 6.46 5.90 -16.85
C LEU A 89 6.90 4.45 -17.02
N LEU A 90 6.12 3.48 -16.52
CA LEU A 90 6.42 2.06 -16.69
C LEU A 90 6.40 1.64 -18.15
N PHE A 91 5.47 2.18 -18.94
CA PHE A 91 5.41 1.97 -20.38
C PHE A 91 6.67 2.51 -21.08
N LEU A 92 7.10 3.73 -20.76
CA LEU A 92 8.33 4.31 -21.32
C LEU A 92 9.58 3.48 -20.95
N ILE A 93 9.64 2.97 -19.71
CA ILE A 93 10.72 2.09 -19.25
C ILE A 93 10.68 0.76 -20.03
N GLY A 94 9.50 0.18 -20.20
CA GLY A 94 9.29 -1.05 -20.96
C GLY A 94 9.72 -0.90 -22.41
N GLU A 95 9.26 0.13 -23.11
CA GLU A 95 9.67 0.47 -24.48
C GLU A 95 11.18 0.69 -24.61
N TRP A 96 11.80 1.32 -23.62
CA TRP A 96 13.25 1.51 -23.62
C TRP A 96 14.02 0.19 -23.44
N ARG A 97 13.49 -0.75 -22.66
CA ARG A 97 14.06 -2.08 -22.40
C ARG A 97 13.82 -3.06 -23.56
N GLU A 98 12.63 -3.08 -24.15
CA GLU A 98 12.24 -3.97 -25.25
C GLU A 98 12.98 -3.69 -26.56
N ARG A 99 13.53 -2.48 -26.75
CA ARG A 99 14.43 -2.17 -27.89
C ARG A 99 15.64 -3.11 -28.01
N GLY A 100 15.92 -3.96 -27.02
CA GLY A 100 16.94 -5.02 -27.07
C GLY A 100 16.43 -6.46 -26.93
N SER A 101 15.17 -6.70 -26.56
CA SER A 101 14.62 -8.05 -26.33
C SER A 101 13.10 -8.02 -26.42
N GLY A 102 12.52 -8.65 -27.45
CA GLY A 102 11.07 -8.61 -27.74
C GLY A 102 10.22 -9.50 -26.82
N SER A 103 10.47 -9.48 -25.51
CA SER A 103 9.73 -10.25 -24.50
C SER A 103 8.94 -9.34 -23.57
N ILE A 104 7.68 -9.69 -23.32
CA ILE A 104 6.81 -8.99 -22.37
C ILE A 104 7.38 -9.11 -20.95
N ASP A 105 7.69 -7.97 -20.34
CA ASP A 105 8.22 -7.88 -18.98
C ASP A 105 7.11 -8.09 -17.92
N HIS A 106 6.93 -9.34 -17.47
CA HIS A 106 6.03 -9.68 -16.37
C HIS A 106 6.35 -8.91 -15.06
N GLU A 107 7.61 -8.52 -14.87
CA GLU A 107 8.08 -7.73 -13.73
C GLU A 107 7.47 -6.32 -13.68
N LEU A 108 7.33 -5.65 -14.83
CA LEU A 108 6.77 -4.29 -14.91
C LEU A 108 5.27 -4.30 -14.63
N LEU A 109 4.56 -5.31 -15.13
CA LEU A 109 3.15 -5.55 -14.83
C LEU A 109 2.93 -5.80 -13.34
N PHE A 110 3.78 -6.64 -12.72
CA PHE A 110 3.72 -6.89 -11.29
C PHE A 110 3.99 -5.61 -10.48
N ALA A 111 4.96 -4.80 -10.89
CA ALA A 111 5.24 -3.51 -10.25
C ALA A 111 4.04 -2.55 -10.37
N ALA A 112 3.42 -2.45 -11.56
CA ALA A 112 2.21 -1.64 -11.77
C ALA A 112 1.08 -2.06 -10.83
N LEU A 113 0.84 -3.38 -10.71
CA LEU A 113 -0.16 -3.93 -9.80
C LEU A 113 0.12 -3.53 -8.35
N CYS A 114 1.35 -3.73 -7.89
CA CYS A 114 1.75 -3.40 -6.52
C CYS A 114 1.55 -1.90 -6.22
N VAL A 115 1.96 -1.02 -7.14
CA VAL A 115 1.78 0.42 -6.99
C VAL A 115 0.29 0.77 -6.95
N GLY A 116 -0.51 0.27 -7.89
CA GLY A 116 -1.94 0.56 -7.97
C GLY A 116 -2.69 0.19 -6.69
N MET A 117 -2.35 -0.95 -6.07
CA MET A 117 -2.96 -1.37 -4.81
C MET A 117 -2.63 -0.44 -3.64
N VAL A 118 -1.42 0.12 -3.59
CA VAL A 118 -0.93 0.94 -2.46
C VAL A 118 -1.25 2.43 -2.64
N LEU A 119 -1.42 2.89 -3.88
CA LEU A 119 -1.48 4.31 -4.21
C LEU A 119 -2.69 5.03 -3.60
N GLN A 120 -3.89 4.44 -3.73
CA GLN A 120 -5.10 5.01 -3.14
C GLN A 120 -5.00 5.14 -1.61
N PRO A 121 -4.75 4.07 -0.82
CA PRO A 121 -4.70 4.20 0.63
C PRO A 121 -3.55 5.10 1.10
N CYS A 122 -2.46 5.20 0.34
CA CYS A 122 -1.38 6.15 0.60
C CYS A 122 -1.82 7.62 0.45
N ILE A 123 -2.52 7.95 -0.63
CA ILE A 123 -3.06 9.30 -0.88
C ILE A 123 -4.15 9.64 0.14
N GLU A 124 -5.02 8.68 0.44
CA GLU A 124 -6.07 8.81 1.44
C GLU A 124 -5.50 9.12 2.83
N TRP A 125 -4.43 8.42 3.22
CA TRP A 125 -3.68 8.71 4.45
C TRP A 125 -3.09 10.13 4.47
N TRP A 126 -2.55 10.60 3.34
CA TRP A 126 -2.06 11.97 3.23
C TRP A 126 -3.22 12.96 3.40
N MET A 127 -4.28 12.82 2.62
CA MET A 127 -5.43 13.74 2.67
C MET A 127 -6.06 13.79 4.06
N ALA A 128 -6.26 12.64 4.71
CA ALA A 128 -6.83 12.59 6.06
C ALA A 128 -6.01 13.38 7.09
N ARG A 129 -4.69 13.49 6.92
CA ARG A 129 -3.82 14.32 7.77
C ARG A 129 -3.93 15.82 7.49
N LYS A 130 -4.47 16.22 6.35
CA LYS A 130 -4.72 17.63 6.03
C LYS A 130 -6.01 18.12 6.69
N TYR A 131 -6.99 17.22 6.87
CA TYR A 131 -8.30 17.53 7.43
C TYR A 131 -8.37 17.37 8.97
N ARG A 132 -7.42 16.64 9.57
CA ARG A 132 -7.23 16.53 11.03
C ARG A 132 -6.22 17.54 11.55
#